data_AF-A0A949EIP0-F1
#
_entry.id   AF-A0A949EIP0-F1
#
_cell.length_a   1.000
_cell.length_b   1.000
_cell.length_c   1.000
_cell.angle_alpha   90.00
_cell.angle_beta   90.00
_cell.angle_gamma   90.00
#
_symmetry.space_group_name_H-M   'P 1'
#
loop_
_entity.id
_entity.type
_entity.pdbx_description
1 polymer ?
#
loop_
_entity_poly.entity_id
_entity_poly.type
_entity_poly.pdbx_seq_one_letter_code
_entity_poly.pdbx_strand_id
1 'polypeptide(L)'
;MNAPNTNALIEELEQFRQEKQKIRDVVGQIGGSAESRLDKIINVMFVILITLLFFVDSIMHFFNIPVSLPPMISIEVGLLLVSVKIIWMIHKQTKVNHFQFWILNSIEFRLNDLSKDIKEIKKSLKDQSHKK
;
A
#
# COMPACT_ATOMS: atom_id res chain seq x y z
N MET A 1 -46.62 18.50 -14.72
CA MET A 1 -45.75 17.42 -14.19
C MET A 1 -44.56 18.13 -13.56
N ASN A 2 -44.66 18.49 -12.29
CA ASN A 2 -43.68 19.34 -11.59
C ASN A 2 -42.46 18.49 -11.30
N ALA A 3 -41.27 18.88 -11.78
CA ALA A 3 -40.00 18.22 -11.49
C ALA A 3 -39.61 18.49 -10.02
N PRO A 4 -39.83 17.57 -9.08
CA PRO A 4 -39.43 17.78 -7.71
C PRO A 4 -37.99 17.29 -7.60
N ASN A 5 -37.09 18.13 -7.08
CA ASN A 5 -35.81 17.72 -6.49
C ASN A 5 -34.59 17.52 -7.41
N THR A 6 -34.52 18.09 -8.61
CA THR A 6 -33.25 18.12 -9.38
C THR A 6 -32.12 18.79 -8.58
N ASN A 7 -32.42 19.85 -7.82
CA ASN A 7 -31.45 20.52 -6.96
C ASN A 7 -31.03 19.67 -5.76
N ALA A 8 -31.95 18.94 -5.13
CA ALA A 8 -31.60 18.04 -4.03
C ALA A 8 -30.76 16.84 -4.49
N LEU A 9 -31.02 16.32 -5.70
CA LEU A 9 -30.20 15.28 -6.34
C LEU A 9 -28.77 15.78 -6.63
N ILE A 10 -28.62 17.04 -7.04
CA ILE A 10 -27.30 17.66 -7.27
C ILE A 10 -26.55 17.80 -5.94
N GLU A 11 -27.25 18.23 -4.88
CA GLU A 11 -26.67 18.37 -3.54
C GLU A 11 -26.25 17.03 -2.94
N GLU A 12 -27.09 15.99 -3.07
CA GLU A 12 -26.73 14.61 -2.70
C GLU A 12 -25.52 14.11 -3.50
N LEU A 13 -25.49 14.34 -4.82
CA LEU A 13 -24.37 13.93 -5.66
C LEU A 13 -23.05 14.61 -5.24
N GLU A 14 -23.12 15.88 -4.85
CA GLU A 14 -21.96 16.64 -4.38
C GLU A 14 -21.47 16.11 -3.01
N GLN A 15 -22.39 15.80 -2.09
CA GLN A 15 -22.06 15.12 -0.84
C GLN A 15 -21.39 13.76 -1.08
N PHE A 16 -21.93 12.93 -1.98
CA PHE A 16 -21.32 11.65 -2.35
C PHE A 16 -19.90 11.81 -2.90
N ARG A 17 -19.65 12.83 -3.73
CA ARG A 17 -18.31 13.11 -4.26
C ARG A 17 -17.34 13.51 -3.14
N GLN A 18 -17.79 14.33 -2.19
CA GLN A 18 -16.97 14.75 -1.05
C GLN A 18 -16.64 13.57 -0.12
N GLU A 19 -17.61 12.71 0.18
CA GLU A 19 -17.37 11.51 0.98
C GLU A 19 -16.42 10.54 0.28
N LYS A 20 -16.62 10.31 -1.02
CA LYS A 20 -15.70 9.51 -1.84
C LYS A 20 -14.28 10.08 -1.79
N GLN A 21 -14.15 11.40 -1.86
CA GLN A 21 -12.86 12.07 -1.82
C GLN A 21 -12.18 11.89 -0.46
N LYS A 22 -12.90 12.05 0.65
CA LYS A 22 -12.40 11.79 2.01
C LYS A 22 -11.92 10.35 2.16
N ILE A 23 -12.71 9.38 1.69
CA ILE A 23 -12.33 7.97 1.72
C ILE A 23 -11.04 7.75 0.91
N ARG A 24 -10.94 8.32 -0.29
CA ARG A 24 -9.74 8.24 -1.13
C ARG A 24 -8.51 8.82 -0.44
N ASP A 25 -8.65 9.95 0.24
CA ASP A 25 -7.53 10.62 0.91
C ASP A 25 -7.08 9.83 2.15
N VAL A 26 -8.01 9.29 2.94
CA VAL A 26 -7.69 8.40 4.07
C VAL A 26 -6.99 7.12 3.57
N VAL A 27 -7.53 6.47 2.53
CA VAL A 27 -6.91 5.29 1.90
C VAL A 27 -5.53 5.63 1.32
N GLY A 28 -5.39 6.79 0.68
CA GLY A 28 -4.14 7.27 0.09
C GLY A 28 -3.08 7.65 1.12
N GLN A 29 -3.47 8.16 2.29
CA GLN A 29 -2.57 8.39 3.42
C GLN A 29 -2.05 7.08 4.00
N ILE A 30 -2.92 6.06 4.09
CA ILE A 30 -2.53 4.74 4.59
C ILE A 30 -1.68 3.97 3.56
N GLY A 31 -1.92 4.19 2.27
CA GLY A 31 -1.12 3.66 1.15
C GLY A 31 0.21 4.39 0.90
N GLY A 32 0.57 5.41 1.67
CA GLY A 32 1.90 6.02 1.62
C GLY A 32 2.09 7.16 0.61
N SER A 33 1.04 7.89 0.24
CA SER A 33 1.14 9.02 -0.70
C SER A 33 2.14 10.12 -0.30
N ALA A 34 2.31 10.39 1.01
CA ALA A 34 3.34 11.33 1.52
C ALA A 34 4.74 10.68 1.65
N GLU A 35 4.77 9.41 2.07
CA GLU A 35 6.00 8.63 2.28
C GLU A 35 6.72 8.27 0.97
N SER A 36 5.99 8.25 -0.15
CA SER A 36 6.50 7.90 -1.48
C SER A 36 7.69 8.74 -1.95
N ARG A 37 7.75 10.04 -1.64
CA ARG A 37 8.85 10.92 -2.09
C ARG A 37 10.12 10.66 -1.29
N LEU A 38 9.99 10.55 0.02
CA LEU A 38 11.11 10.20 0.90
C LEU A 38 11.66 8.82 0.54
N ASP A 39 10.78 7.85 0.27
CA ASP A 39 11.19 6.51 -0.18
C ASP A 39 12.02 6.54 -1.45
N LYS A 40 11.60 7.32 -2.44
CA LYS A 40 12.36 7.48 -3.68
C LYS A 40 13.74 8.07 -3.41
N ILE A 41 13.82 9.12 -2.59
CA ILE A 41 15.09 9.76 -2.22
C ILE A 41 16.00 8.77 -1.50
N ILE A 42 15.47 8.08 -0.50
CA ILE A 42 16.17 7.05 0.28
C ILE A 42 16.68 5.94 -0.64
N ASN A 43 15.85 5.47 -1.57
CA ASN A 43 16.24 4.39 -2.47
C ASN A 43 17.36 4.82 -3.42
N VAL A 44 17.26 6.02 -4.00
CA VAL A 44 18.31 6.60 -4.84
C VAL A 44 19.61 6.78 -4.04
N MET A 45 19.52 7.26 -2.79
CA MET A 45 20.68 7.40 -1.91
C MET A 45 21.36 6.05 -1.65
N PHE A 46 20.60 4.99 -1.34
CA PHE A 46 21.15 3.65 -1.15
C PHE A 46 21.85 3.11 -2.41
N VAL A 47 21.25 3.31 -3.60
CA VAL A 47 21.87 2.91 -4.87
C VAL A 47 23.18 3.66 -5.09
N ILE A 48 23.19 4.98 -4.93
CA ILE A 48 24.41 5.79 -5.08
C ILE A 48 25.48 5.31 -4.10
N LEU A 49 25.13 5.07 -2.84
CA LEU A 49 26.07 4.66 -1.81
C LEU A 49 26.70 3.30 -2.13
N ILE A 50 25.90 2.31 -2.54
CA ILE A 50 26.40 0.99 -2.95
C ILE A 50 27.29 1.12 -4.20
N THR A 51 26.83 1.85 -5.23
CA THR A 51 27.62 2.05 -6.46
C THR A 51 28.96 2.72 -6.17
N LEU A 52 28.97 3.74 -5.30
CA LEU A 52 30.18 4.48 -4.95
C LEU A 52 31.15 3.60 -4.16
N LEU A 53 30.64 2.76 -3.24
CA LEU A 53 31.43 1.76 -2.52
C LEU A 53 32.17 0.83 -3.50
N PHE A 54 31.42 0.22 -4.43
CA PHE A 54 32.00 -0.65 -5.47
C PHE A 54 33.00 0.08 -6.39
N PHE A 55 32.70 1.32 -6.79
CA PHE A 55 33.58 2.11 -7.65
C PHE A 55 34.89 2.46 -6.94
N VAL A 56 34.81 2.87 -5.67
CA VAL A 56 35.99 3.21 -4.87
C VAL A 56 36.89 1.99 -4.71
N ASP A 57 36.34 0.82 -4.38
CA ASP A 57 37.14 -0.42 -4.31
C ASP A 57 37.78 -0.77 -5.65
N SER A 58 37.02 -0.65 -6.74
CA SER A 58 37.51 -0.96 -8.09
C SER A 58 38.65 -0.03 -8.51
N ILE A 59 38.53 1.28 -8.25
CA ILE A 59 39.57 2.28 -8.54
C ILE A 59 40.80 2.02 -7.66
N MET A 60 40.62 1.82 -6.36
CA MET A 60 41.72 1.57 -5.43
C MET A 60 42.50 0.30 -5.82
N HIS A 61 41.79 -0.77 -6.20
CA HIS A 61 42.42 -1.99 -6.68
C HIS A 61 43.17 -1.79 -8.01
N PHE A 62 42.58 -1.06 -8.96
CA PHE A 62 43.16 -0.82 -10.28
C PHE A 62 44.42 0.07 -10.25
N PHE A 63 44.44 1.09 -9.37
CA PHE A 63 45.57 2.01 -9.24
C PHE A 63 46.68 1.53 -8.27
N ASN A 64 46.57 0.31 -7.73
CA ASN A 64 47.52 -0.25 -6.74
C ASN A 64 47.81 0.71 -5.56
N ILE A 65 46.80 1.48 -5.17
CA ILE A 65 46.92 2.36 -4.01
C ILE A 65 46.94 1.45 -2.77
N PRO A 66 47.94 1.55 -1.88
CA PRO A 66 48.02 0.70 -0.69
C PRO A 66 46.96 1.16 0.32
N VAL A 67 45.78 0.57 0.24
CA VAL A 67 44.69 0.83 1.17
C VAL A 67 44.70 -0.24 2.27
N SER A 68 44.59 0.18 3.52
CA SER A 68 44.61 -0.70 4.71
C SER A 68 43.36 -1.58 4.89
N LEU A 69 42.39 -1.52 3.98
CA LEU A 69 41.14 -2.30 4.09
C LEU A 69 41.19 -3.48 3.12
N PRO A 70 41.19 -4.73 3.63
CA PRO A 70 41.08 -5.92 2.79
C PRO A 70 39.80 -5.88 1.94
N PRO A 71 39.84 -6.25 0.65
CA PRO A 71 38.66 -6.26 -0.24
C PRO A 71 37.45 -7.04 0.32
N MET A 72 37.69 -8.01 1.20
CA MET A 72 36.67 -8.81 1.85
C MET A 72 35.75 -7.99 2.77
N ILE A 73 36.29 -6.98 3.47
CA ILE A 73 35.53 -6.12 4.37
C ILE A 73 34.53 -5.25 3.60
N SER A 74 34.89 -4.79 2.41
CA SER A 74 33.96 -3.98 1.60
C SER A 74 32.71 -4.78 1.21
N ILE A 75 32.89 -6.03 0.76
CA ILE A 75 31.78 -6.90 0.39
C ILE A 75 30.88 -7.16 1.60
N GLU A 76 31.45 -7.37 2.78
CA GLU A 76 30.70 -7.54 4.03
C GLU A 76 29.88 -6.29 4.39
N VAL A 77 30.47 -5.09 4.24
CA VAL A 77 29.77 -3.81 4.47
C VAL A 77 28.64 -3.60 3.45
N GLY A 78 28.88 -3.91 2.18
CA GLY A 78 27.86 -3.87 1.14
C GLY A 78 26.69 -4.82 1.43
N LEU A 79 26.98 -6.05 1.85
CA LEU A 79 25.98 -7.04 2.23
C LEU A 79 25.17 -6.59 3.45
N LEU A 80 25.83 -6.00 4.45
CA LEU A 80 25.17 -5.45 5.64
C LEU A 80 24.21 -4.31 5.25
N LEU A 81 24.65 -3.38 4.40
CA LEU A 81 23.82 -2.26 3.94
C LEU A 81 22.58 -2.73 3.18
N VAL A 82 22.72 -3.72 2.28
CA VAL A 82 21.58 -4.30 1.56
C VAL A 82 20.63 -5.00 2.53
N SER A 83 21.15 -5.75 3.50
CA SER A 83 20.35 -6.45 4.50
C SER A 83 19.52 -5.48 5.34
N VAL A 84 20.13 -4.39 5.81
CA VAL A 84 19.43 -3.32 6.55
C VAL A 84 18.33 -2.68 5.67
N LYS A 85 18.61 -2.43 4.39
CA LYS A 85 17.63 -1.87 3.45
C LYS A 85 16.43 -2.80 3.27
N ILE A 86 16.64 -4.11 3.18
CA ILE A 86 15.56 -5.11 3.08
C ILE A 86 14.70 -5.11 4.35
N ILE A 87 15.32 -5.15 5.53
CA ILE A 87 14.60 -5.12 6.82
C ILE A 87 13.75 -3.86 6.91
N TRP A 88 14.31 -2.71 6.53
CA TRP A 88 13.58 -1.46 6.54
C TRP A 88 12.39 -1.45 5.57
N MET A 89 12.58 -1.96 4.36
CA MET A 89 11.50 -2.09 3.37
C MET A 89 10.36 -2.96 3.90
N ILE A 90 10.68 -4.10 4.51
CA ILE A 90 9.70 -5.03 5.10
C ILE A 90 8.91 -4.34 6.21
N HIS A 91 9.61 -3.66 7.14
CA HIS A 91 8.96 -2.94 8.24
C HIS A 91 7.98 -1.88 7.75
N LYS A 92 8.35 -1.17 6.67
CA LYS A 92 7.50 -0.15 6.08
C LYS A 92 6.26 -0.76 5.40
N GLN A 93 6.41 -1.90 4.72
CA GLN A 93 5.33 -2.60 4.04
C GLN A 93 4.24 -3.14 5.02
N THR A 94 4.61 -3.44 6.27
CA THR A 94 3.68 -3.99 7.27
C THR A 94 2.43 -3.13 7.49
N LYS A 95 2.55 -1.79 7.47
CA LYS A 95 1.41 -0.88 7.68
C LYS A 95 0.37 -0.99 6.57
N VAL A 96 0.82 -1.01 5.31
CA VAL A 96 -0.06 -1.14 4.14
C VAL A 96 -0.73 -2.50 4.13
N ASN A 97 0.02 -3.57 4.42
CA ASN A 97 -0.53 -4.92 4.46
C ASN A 97 -1.59 -5.08 5.54
N HIS A 98 -1.36 -4.51 6.74
CA HIS A 98 -2.35 -4.52 7.81
C HIS A 98 -3.64 -3.82 7.40
N PHE A 99 -3.53 -2.67 6.73
CA PHE A 99 -4.70 -1.96 6.22
C PHE A 99 -5.45 -2.75 5.14
N GLN A 100 -4.74 -3.31 4.16
CA GLN A 100 -5.35 -4.16 3.13
C GLN A 100 -6.09 -5.34 3.75
N PHE A 101 -5.50 -5.97 4.77
CA PHE A 101 -6.12 -7.05 5.52
C PHE A 101 -7.42 -6.61 6.19
N TRP A 102 -7.43 -5.46 6.89
CA TRP A 102 -8.65 -4.95 7.53
C TRP A 102 -9.75 -4.64 6.53
N ILE A 103 -9.43 -3.98 5.42
CA ILE A 103 -10.40 -3.68 4.37
C ILE A 103 -11.00 -4.96 3.80
N LEU A 104 -10.17 -5.96 3.50
CA LEU A 104 -10.64 -7.23 2.97
C LEU A 104 -11.56 -7.94 3.97
N ASN A 105 -11.19 -7.98 5.25
CA ASN A 105 -11.99 -8.56 6.31
C ASN A 105 -13.35 -7.85 6.49
N SER A 106 -13.38 -6.52 6.40
CA SER A 106 -14.64 -5.77 6.43
C SER A 106 -15.53 -6.06 5.22
N ILE A 107 -14.95 -6.20 4.03
CA ILE A 107 -15.69 -6.56 2.81
C ILE A 107 -16.20 -8.00 2.92
N GLU A 108 -15.39 -8.93 3.41
CA GLU A 108 -15.77 -10.33 3.62
C GLU A 108 -16.96 -10.44 4.57
N PHE A 109 -16.91 -9.75 5.72
CA PHE A 109 -18.01 -9.73 6.68
C PHE A 109 -19.30 -9.20 6.05
N ARG A 110 -19.22 -8.08 5.32
CA ARG A 110 -20.38 -7.47 4.67
C ARG A 110 -20.96 -8.34 3.56
N LEU A 111 -20.12 -9.01 2.77
CA LEU A 111 -20.56 -9.96 1.74
C LEU A 111 -21.24 -11.18 2.37
N ASN A 112 -20.75 -11.65 3.52
CA ASN A 112 -21.34 -12.76 4.23
C ASN A 112 -22.74 -12.42 4.75
N ASP A 113 -22.93 -11.23 5.31
CA ASP A 113 -24.25 -10.80 5.79
C ASP A 113 -25.23 -10.60 4.63
N LEU A 114 -24.79 -9.94 3.53
CA LEU A 114 -25.61 -9.87 2.30
C LEU A 114 -26.00 -11.27 1.78
N SER A 115 -25.10 -12.24 1.89
CA SER A 115 -25.37 -13.62 1.49
C SER A 115 -26.42 -14.29 2.38
N LYS A 116 -26.48 -13.96 3.68
CA LYS A 116 -27.53 -14.42 4.59
C LYS A 116 -28.87 -13.77 4.25
N ASP A 117 -28.89 -12.46 4.06
CA ASP A 117 -30.10 -11.70 3.71
C ASP A 117 -30.73 -12.25 2.42
N ILE A 118 -29.91 -12.50 1.39
CA ILE A 118 -30.38 -13.09 0.13
C ILE A 118 -30.98 -14.49 0.34
N LYS A 119 -30.37 -15.32 1.21
CA LYS A 119 -30.90 -16.66 1.52
C LYS A 119 -32.24 -16.57 2.25
N GLU A 120 -32.38 -15.64 3.19
CA GLU A 120 -33.62 -15.42 3.93
C GLU A 120 -34.74 -14.95 2.99
N ILE A 121 -34.47 -13.95 2.15
CA ILE A 121 -35.42 -13.49 1.12
C ILE A 121 -35.86 -14.66 0.22
N LYS A 122 -34.91 -15.47 -0.25
CA LYS A 122 -35.21 -16.64 -1.09
C LYS A 122 -36.11 -17.65 -0.36
N LYS A 123 -35.90 -17.86 0.94
CA LYS A 123 -36.72 -18.75 1.77
C LYS A 123 -38.13 -18.20 1.94
N SER A 124 -38.29 -16.93 2.30
CA SER A 124 -39.59 -16.27 2.45
C SER A 124 -40.40 -16.29 1.16
N LEU A 125 -39.76 -16.10 -0.01
CA LEU A 125 -40.41 -16.22 -1.31
C LEU A 125 -40.88 -17.65 -1.60
N LYS A 126 -40.07 -18.66 -1.27
CA LYS A 126 -40.43 -20.07 -1.43
C LYS A 126 -41.62 -20.46 -0.54
N ASP A 127 -41.63 -20.02 0.71
CA ASP A 127 -42.70 -20.33 1.66
C ASP A 127 -44.03 -19.66 1.24
N GLN A 128 -43.98 -18.45 0.66
CA GLN A 128 -45.17 -17.81 0.06
C GLN A 128 -45.66 -18.53 -1.19
N SER A 129 -44.76 -19.07 -2.02
CA SER A 129 -45.12 -19.85 -3.21
C SER A 129 -45.76 -21.21 -2.88
N HIS A 130 -45.44 -21.83 -1.75
CA HIS A 130 -46.06 -23.10 -1.33
C HIS A 130 -47.38 -22.93 -0.58
N LYS A 131 -47.74 -21.69 -0.22
CA LYS A 131 -48.99 -21.35 0.49
C LYS A 131 -50.15 -20.96 -0.44
N LYS A 132 -49.89 -20.90 -1.76
CA LYS A 132 -50.87 -20.74 -2.84
C LYS A 132 -51.12 -22.09 -3.49
#